data_AF-L7VV83-F1
#
_entry.id   AF-L7VV83-F1
#
_cell.length_a   1.000
_cell.length_b   1.000
_cell.length_c   1.000
_cell.angle_alpha   90.00
_cell.angle_beta   90.00
_cell.angle_gamma   90.00
#
_symmetry.space_group_name_H-M   'P 1'
#
loop_
_entity.id
_entity.type
_entity.pdbx_description
1 polymer ?
#
loop_
_entity_poly.entity_id
_entity_poly.type
_entity_poly.pdbx_seq_one_letter_code
_entity_poly.pdbx_strand_id
1 'polypeptide(L)'
;MQIVLIAHVRPLNSQIASASELLQAVFQSDAAAIEWSIGETIRQRAAAYFPAEYTIFVRVDLLDRGDSARVVFWTATPRLSRSAAVFARRSWSLLLPIFEHVTLQGFQERLEGIRVEIIAKSNTVTSFAPRRLLTEPLVIIGAAGLLTTLYWLLVHPNARGWLGF
;
A
#
# COMPACT_ATOMS: atom_id res chain seq x y z
N MET A 1 -1.63 -5.55 3.10
CA MET A 1 -0.67 -4.57 2.53
C MET A 1 -0.91 -3.23 3.22
N GLN A 2 0.05 -2.31 3.19
CA GLN A 2 -0.13 -0.94 3.66
C GLN A 2 0.30 0.05 2.58
N ILE A 3 -0.49 1.10 2.39
CA ILE A 3 -0.11 2.30 1.61
C ILE A 3 -0.17 3.49 2.56
N VAL A 4 0.84 4.34 2.49
CA VAL A 4 0.83 5.65 3.15
C VAL A 4 0.84 6.71 2.07
N LEU A 5 -0.16 7.60 2.10
CA LEU A 5 -0.22 8.81 1.30
C LEU A 5 -0.01 10.01 2.21
N ILE A 6 0.70 11.02 1.70
CA ILE A 6 0.85 12.32 2.38
C ILE A 6 0.22 13.39 1.50
N ALA A 7 -0.67 14.17 2.10
CA ALA A 7 -1.39 15.23 1.44
C ALA A 7 -1.18 16.56 2.16
N HIS A 8 -1.10 17.65 1.41
CA HIS A 8 -1.19 19.01 1.93
C HIS A 8 -2.63 19.49 1.83
N VAL A 9 -3.08 20.18 2.88
CA VAL A 9 -4.45 20.66 3.02
C VAL A 9 -4.38 22.19 3.03
N ARG A 10 -4.86 22.83 1.95
CA ARG A 10 -4.79 24.28 1.76
C ARG A 10 -6.18 24.88 1.57
N PRO A 11 -6.46 26.10 2.02
CA PRO A 11 -7.71 26.77 1.69
C PRO A 11 -7.80 27.04 0.18
N LEU A 12 -9.00 26.87 -0.39
CA LEU A 12 -9.23 27.04 -1.83
C LEU A 12 -9.15 28.52 -2.27
N ASN A 13 -9.42 29.45 -1.35
CA ASN A 13 -9.45 30.89 -1.62
C ASN A 13 -8.63 31.65 -0.57
N SER A 14 -7.72 32.54 -0.98
CA SER A 14 -6.83 33.26 -0.06
C SER A 14 -7.55 34.25 0.85
N GLN A 15 -8.78 34.64 0.50
CA GLN A 15 -9.67 35.46 1.35
C GLN A 15 -10.28 34.67 2.52
N ILE A 16 -10.20 33.33 2.50
CA ILE A 16 -10.63 32.42 3.59
C ILE A 16 -9.52 32.31 4.66
N ALA A 17 -8.41 33.04 4.58
CA ALA A 17 -7.36 33.01 5.60
C ALA A 17 -7.89 33.30 7.03
N SER A 18 -8.92 34.14 7.17
CA SER A 18 -9.64 34.37 8.44
C SER A 18 -10.55 33.21 8.86
N ALA A 19 -11.09 32.44 7.91
CA ALA A 19 -11.81 31.19 8.14
C ALA A 19 -10.88 29.98 8.33
N SER A 20 -9.60 30.09 7.96
CA SER A 20 -8.55 29.11 8.26
C SER A 20 -8.25 29.05 9.76
N GLU A 21 -8.34 30.17 10.50
CA GLU A 21 -8.22 30.17 11.96
C GLU A 21 -9.42 29.50 12.64
N LEU A 22 -10.64 29.71 12.12
CA LEU A 22 -11.86 29.01 12.57
C LEU A 22 -11.85 27.52 12.21
N LEU A 23 -11.40 27.16 11.01
CA LEU A 23 -11.16 25.77 10.61
C LEU A 23 -10.10 25.14 11.50
N GLN A 24 -8.99 25.83 11.78
CA GLN A 24 -7.97 25.37 12.74
C GLN A 24 -8.53 25.18 14.14
N ALA A 25 -9.43 26.06 14.61
CA ALA A 25 -10.08 25.91 15.90
C ALA A 25 -11.04 24.71 15.93
N VAL A 26 -11.82 24.50 14.86
CA VAL A 26 -12.72 23.34 14.69
C VAL A 26 -11.94 22.04 14.55
N PHE A 27 -10.82 22.04 13.82
CA PHE A 27 -9.90 20.92 13.76
C PHE A 27 -9.22 20.67 15.11
N GLN A 28 -9.01 21.69 15.96
CA GLN A 28 -8.42 21.49 17.28
C GLN A 28 -9.42 20.94 18.30
N SER A 29 -10.70 21.32 18.22
CA SER A 29 -11.73 20.79 19.13
C SER A 29 -12.20 19.38 18.73
N ASP A 30 -12.36 19.13 17.43
CA ASP A 30 -13.01 17.92 16.89
C ASP A 30 -12.15 17.13 15.89
N ALA A 31 -10.82 17.28 15.92
CA ALA A 31 -9.88 16.59 15.02
C ALA A 31 -10.22 15.11 14.86
N ALA A 32 -10.38 14.38 15.96
CA ALA A 32 -10.61 12.94 15.94
C ALA A 32 -11.94 12.56 15.25
N ALA A 33 -12.99 13.36 15.44
CA ALA A 33 -14.29 13.13 14.80
C ALA A 33 -14.19 13.42 13.29
N ILE A 34 -13.47 14.47 12.91
CA ILE A 34 -13.25 14.84 11.52
C ILE A 34 -12.38 13.79 10.81
N GLU A 35 -11.26 13.40 11.41
CA GLU A 35 -10.38 12.32 10.94
C GLU A 35 -11.15 11.02 10.72
N TRP A 36 -11.99 10.64 11.69
CA TRP A 36 -12.83 9.46 11.55
C TRP A 36 -13.83 9.60 10.41
N SER A 37 -14.51 10.74 10.29
CA SER A 37 -15.52 10.96 9.25
C SER A 37 -14.91 10.95 7.83
N ILE A 38 -13.74 11.57 7.67
CA ILE A 38 -12.99 11.58 6.40
C ILE A 38 -12.47 10.17 6.12
N GLY A 39 -11.89 9.51 7.12
CA GLY A 39 -11.39 8.14 7.02
C GLY A 39 -12.47 7.16 6.59
N GLU A 40 -13.67 7.27 7.17
CA GLU A 40 -14.81 6.40 6.83
C GLU A 40 -15.33 6.68 5.41
N THR A 41 -15.41 7.95 5.01
CA THR A 41 -15.80 8.34 3.64
C THR A 41 -14.80 7.79 2.61
N ILE A 42 -13.50 7.94 2.87
CA ILE A 42 -12.43 7.39 2.04
C ILE A 42 -12.50 5.86 2.02
N ARG A 43 -12.75 5.21 3.16
CA ARG A 43 -12.85 3.75 3.27
C ARG A 43 -14.00 3.20 2.43
N GLN A 44 -15.19 3.82 2.50
CA GLN A 44 -16.37 3.40 1.73
C GLN A 44 -16.11 3.51 0.23
N ARG A 45 -15.52 4.63 -0.21
CA ARG A 45 -15.15 4.83 -1.62
C ARG A 45 -14.08 3.85 -2.06
N ALA A 46 -13.03 3.65 -1.27
CA ALA A 46 -11.98 2.68 -1.56
C ALA A 46 -12.54 1.26 -1.67
N ALA A 47 -13.45 0.86 -0.79
CA ALA A 47 -14.05 -0.48 -0.78
C ALA A 47 -14.78 -0.81 -2.08
N ALA A 48 -15.36 0.19 -2.77
CA ALA A 48 -16.03 -0.01 -4.05
C ALA A 48 -15.10 -0.48 -5.18
N TYR A 49 -13.79 -0.24 -5.07
CA TYR A 49 -12.79 -0.68 -6.06
C TYR A 49 -12.26 -2.08 -5.81
N PHE A 50 -12.63 -2.72 -4.70
CA PHE A 50 -12.15 -4.05 -4.34
C PHE A 50 -13.27 -5.08 -4.33
N PRO A 51 -12.96 -6.36 -4.63
CA PRO A 51 -13.90 -7.45 -4.41
C PRO A 51 -14.31 -7.55 -2.93
N ALA A 52 -15.53 -8.05 -2.67
CA ALA A 52 -16.12 -8.14 -1.33
C ALA A 52 -15.30 -8.96 -0.32
N GLU A 53 -14.41 -9.83 -0.80
CA GLU A 53 -13.52 -10.67 0.00
C GLU A 53 -12.38 -9.88 0.66
N TYR A 54 -12.10 -8.67 0.17
CA TYR A 54 -11.05 -7.80 0.70
C TYR A 54 -11.62 -6.91 1.79
N THR A 55 -10.88 -6.76 2.87
CA THR A 55 -11.21 -5.78 3.92
C THR A 55 -10.24 -4.62 3.85
N ILE A 56 -10.77 -3.39 3.85
CA ILE A 56 -9.98 -2.17 3.80
C ILE A 56 -10.18 -1.40 5.10
N PHE A 57 -9.07 -1.01 5.70
CA PHE A 57 -9.01 -0.11 6.85
C PHE A 57 -8.31 1.16 6.41
N VAL A 58 -8.83 2.30 6.84
CA VAL A 58 -8.26 3.62 6.54
C VAL A 58 -8.08 4.35 7.86
N ARG A 59 -6.93 4.99 8.03
CA ARG A 59 -6.68 5.97 9.08
C ARG A 59 -6.24 7.26 8.44
N VAL A 60 -6.77 8.36 8.95
CA VAL A 60 -6.38 9.71 8.59
C VAL A 60 -5.80 10.33 9.85
N ASP A 61 -4.57 10.81 9.76
CA ASP A 61 -3.92 11.57 10.82
C ASP A 61 -3.67 12.99 10.29
N LEU A 62 -4.26 14.01 10.91
CA LEU A 62 -3.97 15.40 10.61
C LEU A 62 -2.65 15.79 11.30
N LEU A 63 -1.71 16.29 10.52
CA LEU A 63 -0.37 16.69 10.95
C LEU A 63 -0.25 18.21 10.89
N ASP A 64 0.71 18.76 11.65
CA ASP A 64 1.09 20.17 11.60
C ASP A 64 -0.09 21.15 11.67
N ARG A 65 -0.96 20.97 12.67
CA ARG A 65 -2.19 21.78 12.88
C ARG A 65 -3.17 21.77 11.70
N GLY A 66 -3.19 20.68 10.93
CA GLY A 66 -4.13 20.46 9.83
C GLY A 66 -3.66 20.98 8.47
N ASP A 67 -2.41 21.46 8.35
CA ASP A 67 -1.81 21.85 7.07
C ASP A 67 -1.35 20.64 6.23
N SER A 68 -1.13 19.52 6.90
CA SER A 68 -0.80 18.25 6.26
C SER A 68 -1.70 17.14 6.80
N ALA A 69 -1.94 16.13 5.98
CA ALA A 69 -2.67 14.93 6.36
C ALA A 69 -1.90 13.69 5.91
N ARG A 70 -1.82 12.69 6.78
CA ARG A 70 -1.33 11.37 6.47
C ARG A 70 -2.52 10.43 6.35
N VAL A 71 -2.67 9.79 5.21
CA VAL A 71 -3.70 8.77 5.00
C VAL A 71 -3.04 7.42 4.87
N VAL A 72 -3.37 6.51 5.77
CA VAL A 72 -2.84 5.15 5.79
C VAL A 72 -3.95 4.17 5.44
N PHE A 73 -3.72 3.40 4.39
CA PHE A 73 -4.57 2.32 3.96
C PHE A 73 -3.97 1.00 4.40
N TRP A 74 -4.76 0.14 5.01
CA TRP A 74 -4.44 -1.26 5.20
C TRP A 74 -5.44 -2.12 4.46
N THR A 75 -4.94 -3.03 3.64
CA THR A 75 -5.76 -4.01 2.92
C THR A 75 -5.48 -5.40 3.46
N ALA A 76 -6.51 -6.05 4.00
CA ALA A 76 -6.50 -7.45 4.33
C ALA A 76 -7.03 -8.23 3.11
N THR A 77 -6.16 -9.07 2.55
CA THR A 77 -6.52 -9.93 1.42
C THR A 77 -7.05 -11.27 1.93
N PRO A 78 -7.97 -11.93 1.21
CA PRO A 78 -8.30 -13.33 1.46
C PRO A 78 -7.04 -14.20 1.34
N ARG A 79 -7.13 -15.47 1.78
CA ARG A 79 -6.02 -16.43 1.67
C ARG A 79 -5.69 -16.68 0.19
N LEU A 80 -4.75 -15.91 -0.36
CA LEU A 80 -4.26 -16.07 -1.72
C LEU A 80 -3.33 -17.28 -1.80
N SER A 81 -3.35 -17.96 -2.96
CA SER A 81 -2.33 -18.95 -3.30
C SER A 81 -0.94 -18.28 -3.42
N ARG A 82 0.13 -19.07 -3.24
CA ARG A 82 1.50 -18.55 -3.16
C ARG A 82 1.93 -17.72 -4.38
N SER A 83 1.58 -18.17 -5.58
CA SER A 83 1.88 -17.45 -6.83
C SER A 83 1.08 -16.15 -6.91
N ALA A 84 -0.21 -16.19 -6.58
CA ALA A 84 -1.09 -15.03 -6.57
C ALA A 84 -0.59 -13.93 -5.60
N ALA A 85 -0.01 -14.29 -4.46
CA ALA A 85 0.54 -13.33 -3.50
C ALA A 85 1.75 -12.53 -4.06
N VAL A 86 2.60 -13.16 -4.88
CA VAL A 86 3.75 -12.50 -5.52
C VAL A 86 3.30 -11.53 -6.61
N PHE A 87 2.33 -11.94 -7.44
CA PHE A 87 1.76 -11.05 -8.45
C PHE A 87 1.00 -9.88 -7.81
N ALA A 88 0.18 -10.16 -6.78
CA ALA A 88 -0.51 -9.14 -6.01
C ALA A 88 0.46 -8.08 -5.46
N ARG A 89 1.65 -8.51 -4.99
CA ARG A 89 2.68 -7.59 -4.49
C ARG A 89 3.11 -6.55 -5.52
N ARG A 90 3.28 -6.94 -6.78
CA ARG A 90 3.70 -6.03 -7.86
C ARG A 90 2.56 -5.17 -8.36
N SER A 91 1.33 -5.69 -8.34
CA SER A 91 0.16 -4.94 -8.82
C SER A 91 -0.31 -3.87 -7.84
N TRP A 92 0.12 -3.90 -6.57
CA TRP A 92 -0.31 -2.91 -5.57
C TRP A 92 0.06 -1.47 -5.89
N SER A 93 1.19 -1.22 -6.54
CA SER A 93 1.57 0.13 -6.97
C SER A 93 0.63 0.68 -8.05
N LEU A 94 -0.04 -0.19 -8.82
CA LEU A 94 -1.00 0.21 -9.85
C LEU A 94 -2.28 0.79 -9.23
N LEU A 95 -2.54 0.52 -7.95
CA LEU A 95 -3.71 1.06 -7.25
C LEU A 95 -3.45 2.44 -6.64
N LEU A 96 -2.20 2.93 -6.63
CA LEU A 96 -1.87 4.25 -6.08
C LEU A 96 -2.76 5.37 -6.64
N PRO A 97 -2.97 5.50 -7.97
CA PRO A 97 -3.83 6.56 -8.51
C PRO A 97 -5.28 6.47 -8.02
N ILE A 98 -5.79 5.26 -7.79
CA ILE A 98 -7.14 5.06 -7.24
C ILE A 98 -7.19 5.57 -5.81
N PHE A 99 -6.20 5.21 -4.98
CA PHE A 99 -6.13 5.66 -3.59
C PHE A 99 -5.92 7.17 -3.48
N GLU A 100 -5.14 7.76 -4.38
CA GLU A 100 -4.99 9.21 -4.47
C GLU A 100 -6.32 9.89 -4.80
N HIS A 101 -7.02 9.37 -5.81
CA HIS A 101 -8.31 9.90 -6.24
C HIS A 101 -9.38 9.84 -5.14
N VAL A 102 -9.57 8.69 -4.48
CA VAL A 102 -10.57 8.54 -3.40
C VAL A 102 -10.21 9.37 -2.18
N THR A 103 -8.91 9.58 -1.92
CA THR A 103 -8.45 10.46 -0.84
C THR A 103 -8.86 11.90 -1.13
N LEU A 104 -8.56 12.42 -2.33
CA LEU A 104 -8.95 13.77 -2.74
C LEU A 104 -10.46 13.98 -2.63
N GLN A 105 -11.26 13.03 -3.12
CA GLN A 105 -12.72 13.11 -3.02
C GLN A 105 -13.22 13.10 -1.59
N GLY A 106 -12.68 12.22 -0.73
CA GLY A 106 -13.10 12.12 0.65
C GLY A 106 -12.83 13.39 1.46
N PHE A 107 -11.71 14.07 1.19
CA PHE A 107 -11.43 15.38 1.79
C PHE A 107 -12.36 16.48 1.24
N GLN A 108 -12.55 16.54 -0.09
CA GLN A 108 -13.39 17.57 -0.72
C GLN A 108 -14.87 17.48 -0.32
N GLU A 109 -15.37 16.27 -0.09
CA GLU A 109 -16.77 16.03 0.32
C GLU A 109 -17.04 16.43 1.77
N ARG A 110 -16.02 16.36 2.63
CA ARG A 110 -16.18 16.70 4.07
C ARG A 110 -15.72 18.10 4.42
N LEU A 111 -14.85 18.69 3.61
CA LEU A 111 -14.26 20.00 3.85
C LEU A 111 -14.54 20.91 2.66
N GLU A 112 -15.70 21.55 2.70
CA GLU A 112 -16.06 22.57 1.70
C GLU A 112 -15.07 23.74 1.77
N GLY A 113 -14.57 24.18 0.61
CA GLY A 113 -13.63 25.31 0.54
C GLY A 113 -12.16 24.97 0.79
N ILE A 114 -11.79 23.68 0.84
CA ILE A 114 -10.40 23.23 1.00
C ILE A 114 -9.91 22.55 -0.29
N ARG A 115 -8.68 22.90 -0.70
CA ARG A 115 -7.90 22.22 -1.73
C ARG A 115 -6.93 21.24 -1.06
N VAL A 116 -6.98 19.98 -1.48
CA VAL A 116 -6.01 18.97 -1.06
C VAL A 116 -5.06 18.65 -2.22
N GLU A 117 -3.77 18.61 -1.94
CA GLU A 117 -2.72 18.28 -2.91
C GLU A 117 -1.93 17.07 -2.40
N ILE A 118 -1.93 15.97 -3.14
CA ILE A 118 -1.21 14.76 -2.74
C ILE A 118 0.24 14.84 -3.23
N ILE A 119 1.18 14.55 -2.33
CA ILE A 119 2.61 14.56 -2.64
C ILE A 119 2.99 13.16 -3.14
N ALA A 120 2.85 12.92 -4.44
CA ALA A 120 3.13 11.62 -5.05
C ALA A 120 4.53 11.05 -4.70
N LYS A 121 5.53 11.94 -4.52
CA LYS A 121 6.92 11.55 -4.23
C LYS A 121 7.13 10.95 -2.83
N SER A 122 6.23 11.18 -1.88
CA SER A 122 6.34 10.68 -0.51
C SER A 122 5.42 9.49 -0.23
N ASN A 123 4.67 9.04 -1.23
CA ASN A 123 3.79 7.89 -1.12
C ASN A 123 4.61 6.61 -0.97
N THR A 124 4.27 5.78 0.02
CA THR A 124 4.98 4.51 0.28
C THR A 124 4.02 3.34 0.22
N VAL A 125 4.46 2.26 -0.42
CA VAL A 125 3.71 1.00 -0.53
C VAL A 125 4.51 -0.10 0.14
N THR A 126 3.97 -0.67 1.21
CA THR A 126 4.56 -1.80 1.93
C THR A 126 3.69 -3.05 1.77
N SER A 127 4.30 -4.15 1.36
CA SER A 127 3.62 -5.45 1.24
C SER A 127 4.15 -6.42 2.28
N PHE A 128 3.24 -6.93 3.10
CA PHE A 128 3.52 -7.87 4.20
C PHE A 128 3.44 -9.34 3.78
N ALA A 129 3.39 -9.63 2.47
CA ALA A 129 3.40 -11.02 1.99
C ALA A 129 4.74 -11.70 2.35
N PRO A 130 4.73 -12.97 2.83
CA PRO A 130 5.92 -13.65 3.32
C PRO A 130 7.00 -13.78 2.23
N ARG A 131 8.20 -13.26 2.52
CA ARG A 131 9.42 -13.46 1.73
C ARG A 131 10.09 -14.77 2.18
N ARG A 132 9.73 -15.92 1.62
CA ARG A 132 10.45 -17.18 1.89
C ARG A 132 11.01 -17.78 0.60
N LEU A 133 12.06 -17.14 0.09
CA LEU A 133 12.76 -17.52 -1.15
C LEU A 133 13.28 -18.98 -1.12
N LEU A 134 13.75 -19.45 0.05
CA LEU A 134 14.41 -20.75 0.20
C LEU A 134 13.46 -21.97 0.18
N THR A 135 12.14 -21.74 0.29
CA THR A 135 11.13 -22.81 0.22
C THR A 135 10.25 -22.71 -1.04
N GLU A 136 10.64 -21.86 -1.99
CA GLU A 136 9.92 -21.71 -3.24
C GLU A 136 10.13 -22.95 -4.12
N PRO A 137 9.06 -23.57 -4.64
CA PRO A 137 9.18 -24.76 -5.48
C PRO A 137 10.04 -24.50 -6.72
N LEU A 138 10.00 -23.29 -7.29
CA LEU A 138 10.86 -22.91 -8.43
C LEU A 138 12.35 -22.84 -8.05
N VAL A 139 12.66 -22.33 -6.85
CA VAL A 139 14.05 -22.28 -6.35
C VAL A 139 14.54 -23.70 -6.06
N ILE A 140 13.69 -24.56 -5.49
CA ILE A 140 14.01 -25.99 -5.26
C ILE A 140 14.21 -26.73 -6.58
N ILE A 141 13.33 -26.53 -7.58
CA ILE A 141 13.45 -27.14 -8.91
C ILE A 141 14.71 -26.65 -9.61
N GLY A 142 14.98 -25.34 -9.58
CA GLY A 142 16.20 -24.76 -10.15
C GLY A 142 17.46 -25.29 -9.48
N ALA A 143 17.47 -25.37 -8.15
CA ALA A 143 18.58 -25.93 -7.38
C ALA A 143 18.76 -27.43 -7.65
N ALA A 144 17.69 -28.21 -7.69
CA ALA A 144 17.73 -29.63 -8.02
C ALA A 144 18.25 -29.86 -9.44
N GLY A 145 17.80 -29.07 -10.41
CA GLY A 145 18.30 -29.11 -11.78
C GLY A 145 19.79 -28.78 -11.88
N LEU A 146 20.24 -27.72 -11.22
CA LEU A 146 21.66 -27.35 -11.14
C LEU A 146 22.51 -28.44 -10.49
N LEU A 147 22.08 -28.98 -9.35
CA LEU A 147 22.80 -30.02 -8.64
C LEU A 147 22.87 -31.32 -9.44
N THR A 148 21.77 -31.68 -10.11
CA THR A 148 21.72 -32.86 -10.99
C THR A 148 22.67 -32.68 -12.17
N THR A 149 22.69 -31.50 -12.78
CA THR A 149 23.60 -31.18 -13.89
C THR A 149 25.06 -31.19 -13.43
N LEU A 150 25.37 -30.60 -12.28
CA LEU A 150 26.72 -30.62 -11.67
C LEU A 150 27.17 -32.06 -11.37
N TYR A 151 26.29 -32.89 -10.85
CA TYR A 151 26.57 -34.29 -10.57
C TYR A 151 26.97 -35.04 -11.84
N TRP A 152 26.21 -34.89 -12.92
CA TRP A 152 26.52 -35.54 -14.21
C TRP A 152 27.80 -35.02 -14.87
N LEU A 153 28.14 -33.74 -14.67
CA LEU A 153 29.35 -33.16 -15.26
C LEU A 153 30.62 -33.45 -14.45
N LEU A 154 30.55 -33.47 -13.12
CA LEU A 154 31.73 -33.52 -12.26
C LEU A 154 31.92 -34.87 -11.57
N VAL A 155 30.83 -35.53 -11.17
CA VAL A 155 30.90 -36.76 -10.38
C VAL A 155 30.84 -37.98 -11.28
N HIS A 156 29.92 -38.01 -12.24
CA HIS A 156 29.72 -39.17 -13.11
C HIS A 156 30.95 -39.57 -13.98
N PRO A 157 31.72 -38.65 -14.61
CA PRO A 157 32.92 -39.04 -15.36
C PRO A 157 34.03 -39.57 -14.43
N ASN A 158 34.17 -38.97 -13.25
CA ASN A 158 35.17 -39.39 -12.25
C ASN A 158 34.79 -40.70 -11.56
N ALA A 159 33.50 -40.96 -11.35
CA ALA A 159 32.98 -42.22 -10.82
C ALA A 159 33.15 -43.37 -11.81
N ARG A 160 33.01 -43.12 -13.12
CA ARG A 160 33.33 -44.12 -14.16
C ARG A 160 34.83 -44.46 -14.19
N GLY A 161 35.70 -43.46 -14.05
CA GLY A 161 37.14 -43.68 -13.93
C GLY A 161 37.55 -44.49 -12.69
N TRP A 162 36.79 -44.40 -11.60
CA TRP A 162 37.02 -45.15 -10.36
C TRP A 162 36.43 -46.56 -10.37
N LEU A 163 35.33 -46.79 -11.11
CA LEU A 163 34.63 -48.09 -11.20
C LEU A 163 35.15 -49.01 -12.30
N GLY A 164 36.18 -48.61 -13.06
CA GLY A 164 36.94 -49.51 -13.93
C GLY A 164 36.12 -50.20 -15.02
N PHE A 165 35.38 -49.44 -15.82
CA PHE A 165 34.92 -49.85 -17.15
C PHE A 165 35.53 -48.94 -18.22
#